data_AF-A0A2D5XAE2-F1
#
_entry.id   AF-A0A2D5XAE2-F1
#
_cell.length_a   1.000
_cell.length_b   1.000
_cell.length_c   1.000
_cell.angle_alpha   90.00
_cell.angle_beta   90.00
_cell.angle_gamma   90.00
#
_symmetry.space_group_name_H-M   'P 1'
#
loop_
_entity.id
_entity.type
_entity.pdbx_description
1 polymer ?
#
loop_
_entity_poly.entity_id
_entity_poly.type
_entity_poly.pdbx_seq_one_letter_code
_entity_poly.pdbx_strand_id
1 'polypeptide(L)'
;MQTHALLNVDRNLLAPFFDRVPELFDKYHNREEEKPDVYEELLYKIHRPLTSEMLDMIDDWMGLEHRNLNQDQELMLRLFLLAIRYPDTLLLESLDDVITNDVRRISAYLHFTSHTYTIWDQDTRSGLKKLGFDIPDTTKADPFIYGAYVGTIELIKDLAPFTCFLEHDVPRQRLFQAAIAQYGREA
;
A
#
# COMPACT_ATOMS: atom_id res chain seq x y z
N MET A 1 -22.32 -1.30 -0.29
CA MET A 1 -22.31 -2.51 -1.15
C MET A 1 -20.95 -3.25 -1.07
N GLN A 2 -20.37 -3.40 0.13
CA GLN A 2 -18.99 -3.91 0.32
C GLN A 2 -18.91 -5.40 0.74
N THR A 3 -20.03 -6.03 1.09
CA THR A 3 -20.04 -7.38 1.70
C THR A 3 -20.08 -8.52 0.67
N HIS A 4 -20.42 -8.27 -0.59
CA HIS A 4 -20.63 -9.34 -1.58
C HIS A 4 -19.33 -9.91 -2.19
N ALA A 5 -18.22 -9.17 -2.19
CA ALA A 5 -16.94 -9.64 -2.75
C ALA A 5 -16.20 -10.64 -1.84
N LEU A 6 -16.54 -10.69 -0.54
CA LEU A 6 -15.90 -11.55 0.45
C LEU A 6 -16.38 -13.02 0.42
N LEU A 7 -17.48 -13.32 -0.29
CA LEU A 7 -18.14 -14.63 -0.21
C LEU A 7 -17.72 -15.63 -1.29
N ASN A 8 -16.91 -15.22 -2.28
CA ASN A 8 -16.51 -16.08 -3.42
C ASN A 8 -15.00 -16.11 -3.65
N VAL A 9 -14.19 -16.08 -2.59
CA VAL A 9 -12.75 -16.28 -2.71
C VAL A 9 -12.47 -17.73 -3.12
N ASP A 10 -11.84 -17.93 -4.28
CA ASP A 10 -11.37 -19.25 -4.70
C ASP A 10 -10.06 -19.58 -3.98
N ARG A 11 -10.16 -20.38 -2.91
CA ARG A 11 -8.99 -20.82 -2.14
C ARG A 11 -8.00 -21.63 -2.98
N ASN A 12 -8.45 -22.27 -4.06
CA ASN A 12 -7.55 -23.03 -4.93
C ASN A 12 -6.66 -22.11 -5.76
N LEU A 13 -7.13 -20.89 -6.09
CA LEU A 13 -6.30 -19.87 -6.74
C LEU A 13 -5.24 -19.28 -5.80
N LEU A 14 -5.52 -19.25 -4.49
CA LEU A 14 -4.60 -18.70 -3.49
C LEU A 14 -3.50 -19.68 -3.07
N ALA A 15 -3.76 -20.99 -3.11
CA ALA A 15 -2.81 -21.99 -2.60
C ALA A 15 -1.42 -21.92 -3.26
N PRO A 16 -1.28 -21.86 -4.60
CA PRO A 16 0.04 -21.77 -5.24
C PRO A 16 0.79 -20.49 -4.88
N PHE A 17 0.08 -19.41 -4.59
CA PHE A 17 0.66 -18.16 -4.13
C PHE A 17 1.17 -18.29 -2.69
N PHE A 18 0.36 -18.83 -1.77
CA PHE A 18 0.74 -18.97 -0.37
C PHE A 18 1.97 -19.85 -0.17
N ASP A 19 2.13 -20.91 -0.96
CA ASP A 19 3.31 -21.79 -0.91
C ASP A 19 4.61 -21.05 -1.29
N ARG A 20 4.50 -19.90 -1.97
CA ARG A 20 5.64 -19.13 -2.52
C ARG A 20 5.81 -17.74 -1.91
N VAL A 21 4.96 -17.33 -0.95
CA VAL A 21 5.03 -15.97 -0.36
C VAL A 21 6.44 -15.58 0.07
N PRO A 22 7.21 -16.43 0.79
CA PRO A 22 8.57 -16.08 1.18
C PRO A 22 9.51 -15.78 0.00
N GLU A 23 9.49 -16.64 -1.02
CA GLU A 23 10.30 -16.51 -2.23
C GLU A 23 9.93 -15.24 -3.02
N LEU A 24 8.62 -15.02 -3.20
CA LEU A 24 8.08 -13.89 -3.94
C LEU A 24 8.41 -12.56 -3.24
N PHE A 25 8.29 -12.52 -1.92
CA PHE A 25 8.67 -11.36 -1.11
C PHE A 25 10.15 -11.03 -1.28
N ASP A 26 11.03 -12.02 -1.04
CA ASP A 26 12.48 -11.84 -1.11
C ASP A 26 12.93 -11.31 -2.48
N LYS A 27 12.36 -11.87 -3.55
CA LYS A 27 12.64 -11.48 -4.94
C LYS A 27 12.14 -10.07 -5.28
N TYR A 28 11.09 -9.58 -4.63
CA TYR A 28 10.57 -8.23 -4.87
C TYR A 28 11.30 -7.19 -4.03
N HIS A 29 11.36 -7.42 -2.71
CA HIS A 29 11.84 -6.45 -1.71
C HIS A 29 13.30 -6.10 -1.93
N ASN A 30 14.13 -7.08 -2.28
CA ASN A 30 15.57 -6.90 -2.47
C ASN A 30 15.97 -6.34 -3.84
N ARG A 31 15.01 -5.87 -4.64
CA ARG A 31 15.31 -5.26 -5.95
C ARG A 31 15.88 -3.86 -5.77
N GLU A 32 16.86 -3.53 -6.60
CA GLU A 32 17.48 -2.20 -6.59
C GLU A 32 16.46 -1.08 -6.82
N GLU A 33 15.43 -1.32 -7.65
CA GLU A 33 14.40 -0.32 -7.92
C GLU A 33 13.50 -0.02 -6.72
N GLU A 34 13.35 -0.97 -5.79
CA GLU A 34 12.55 -0.80 -4.57
C GLU A 34 13.32 -0.06 -3.47
N LYS A 35 14.64 0.11 -3.65
CA LYS A 35 15.56 0.80 -2.72
C LYS A 35 15.36 0.30 -1.27
N PRO A 36 15.55 -1.00 -1.00
CA PRO A 36 15.20 -1.61 0.30
C PRO A 36 15.82 -0.90 1.50
N ASP A 37 17.12 -0.55 1.42
CA ASP A 37 17.82 0.15 2.50
C ASP A 37 17.19 1.52 2.81
N VAL A 38 16.83 2.27 1.76
CA VAL A 38 16.19 3.59 1.90
C VAL A 38 14.76 3.44 2.42
N TYR A 39 14.02 2.46 1.91
CA TYR A 39 12.68 2.14 2.37
C TYR A 39 12.68 1.82 3.87
N GLU A 40 13.58 0.93 4.32
CA GLU A 40 13.68 0.53 5.72
C GLU A 40 14.10 1.72 6.60
N GLU A 41 15.03 2.56 6.14
CA GLU A 41 15.40 3.77 6.86
C GLU A 41 14.20 4.73 7.05
N LEU A 42 13.36 4.89 6.03
CA LEU A 42 12.17 5.72 6.11
C LEU A 42 11.15 5.19 7.13
N LEU A 43 11.04 3.88 7.32
CA LEU A 43 10.14 3.32 8.33
C LEU A 43 10.44 3.86 9.75
N TYR A 44 11.71 4.19 10.03
CA TYR A 44 12.14 4.74 11.32
C TYR A 44 12.21 6.27 11.34
N LYS A 45 12.57 6.91 10.23
CA LYS A 45 12.67 8.38 10.16
C LYS A 45 11.31 9.07 10.13
N ILE A 46 10.28 8.43 9.58
CA ILE A 46 8.93 8.99 9.54
C ILE A 46 8.25 8.72 10.88
N HIS A 47 8.13 9.76 11.71
CA HIS A 47 7.56 9.65 13.04
C HIS A 47 6.67 10.85 13.38
N ARG A 48 5.93 10.73 14.49
CA ARG A 48 5.14 11.85 15.01
C ARG A 48 6.02 12.76 15.89
N PRO A 49 5.78 14.08 15.90
CA PRO A 49 4.85 14.82 15.05
C PRO A 49 5.31 14.90 13.58
N LEU A 50 4.37 14.77 12.64
CA LEU A 50 4.68 14.79 11.20
C LEU A 50 5.11 16.18 10.72
N THR A 51 6.21 16.24 9.99
CA THR A 51 6.73 17.46 9.35
C THR A 51 6.60 17.38 7.83
N SER A 52 6.69 18.52 7.16
CA SER A 52 6.74 18.63 5.70
C SER A 52 7.94 17.89 5.12
N GLU A 53 9.10 18.07 5.75
CA GLU A 53 10.36 17.43 5.36
C GLU A 53 10.25 15.90 5.38
N MET A 54 9.58 15.32 6.38
CA MET A 54 9.30 13.88 6.42
C MET A 54 8.49 13.41 5.19
N LEU A 55 7.50 14.19 4.76
CA LEU A 55 6.74 13.86 3.56
C LEU A 55 7.58 14.05 2.28
N ASP A 56 8.48 15.03 2.24
CA ASP A 56 9.44 15.23 1.14
C ASP A 56 10.40 14.05 0.99
N MET A 57 10.85 13.49 2.11
CA MET A 57 11.67 12.26 2.09
C MET A 57 10.94 11.07 1.43
N ILE A 58 9.62 10.97 1.62
CA ILE A 58 8.81 9.93 0.97
C ILE A 58 8.71 10.21 -0.54
N ASP A 59 8.51 11.47 -0.94
CA ASP A 59 8.53 11.88 -2.35
C ASP A 59 9.87 11.56 -3.02
N ASP A 60 10.99 11.83 -2.33
CA ASP A 60 12.34 11.53 -2.83
C ASP A 60 12.55 10.02 -3.05
N TRP A 61 12.11 9.20 -2.10
CA TRP A 61 12.16 7.74 -2.25
C TRP A 61 11.32 7.27 -3.45
N MET A 62 10.12 7.83 -3.62
CA MET A 62 9.25 7.57 -4.77
C MET A 62 9.81 8.11 -6.10
N GLY A 63 10.78 9.03 -6.07
CA GLY A 63 11.29 9.74 -7.25
C GLY A 63 10.30 10.76 -7.82
N LEU A 64 9.51 11.40 -6.96
CA LEU A 64 8.54 12.44 -7.33
C LEU A 64 9.08 13.84 -6.98
N GLU A 65 8.62 14.86 -7.71
CA GLU A 65 8.83 16.26 -7.31
C GLU A 65 8.08 16.57 -6.02
N HIS A 66 8.66 17.36 -5.13
CA HIS A 66 8.01 17.74 -3.87
C HIS A 66 6.66 18.41 -4.10
N ARG A 67 5.73 18.15 -3.18
CA ARG A 67 4.37 18.70 -3.24
C ARG A 67 4.41 20.23 -3.28
N ASN A 68 3.58 20.82 -4.15
CA ASN A 68 3.34 22.26 -4.15
C ASN A 68 1.97 22.55 -3.51
N LEU A 69 1.92 22.55 -2.18
CA LEU A 69 0.72 22.83 -1.39
C LEU A 69 0.86 24.18 -0.68
N ASN A 70 -0.26 24.87 -0.50
CA ASN A 70 -0.29 26.01 0.41
C ASN A 70 -0.33 25.56 1.89
N GLN A 71 -0.18 26.50 2.82
CA GLN A 71 -0.09 26.21 4.25
C GLN A 71 -1.33 25.48 4.81
N ASP A 72 -2.53 25.85 4.34
CA ASP A 72 -3.79 25.24 4.80
C ASP A 72 -3.92 23.81 4.29
N GLN A 73 -3.59 23.57 3.02
CA GLN A 73 -3.57 22.25 2.40
C GLN A 73 -2.57 21.31 3.07
N GLU A 74 -1.39 21.82 3.40
CA GLU A 74 -0.37 21.07 4.09
C GLU A 74 -0.75 20.74 5.55
N LEU A 75 -1.40 21.67 6.25
CA LEU A 75 -1.96 21.40 7.57
C LEU A 75 -3.05 20.33 7.50
N MET A 76 -3.98 20.45 6.53
CA MET A 76 -5.05 19.49 6.31
C MET A 76 -4.50 18.09 6.03
N LEU A 77 -3.52 17.95 5.13
CA LEU A 77 -2.86 16.68 4.84
C LEU A 77 -2.26 16.03 6.10
N ARG A 78 -1.54 16.81 6.91
CA ARG A 78 -0.92 16.28 8.14
C ARG A 78 -1.94 15.87 9.19
N LEU A 79 -3.02 16.65 9.36
CA LEU A 79 -4.12 16.31 10.26
C LEU A 79 -4.87 15.06 9.78
N PHE A 80 -5.09 14.93 8.48
CA PHE A 80 -5.66 13.74 7.86
C PHE A 80 -4.82 12.49 8.14
N LEU A 81 -3.51 12.54 7.88
CA LEU A 81 -2.59 11.40 8.13
C LEU A 81 -2.54 11.01 9.60
N LEU A 82 -2.79 11.95 10.52
CA LEU A 82 -2.90 11.68 11.95
C LEU A 82 -4.24 11.01 12.33
N ALA A 83 -5.32 11.40 11.65
CA ALA A 83 -6.69 11.04 12.00
C ALA A 83 -7.16 9.73 11.37
N ILE A 84 -6.77 9.44 10.12
CA ILE A 84 -7.22 8.27 9.39
C ILE A 84 -6.82 6.97 10.11
N ARG A 85 -7.69 5.95 10.03
CA ARG A 85 -7.55 4.68 10.74
C ARG A 85 -7.66 3.52 9.79
N TYR A 86 -6.65 2.67 9.79
CA TYR A 86 -6.65 1.43 9.02
C TYR A 86 -7.82 0.51 9.43
N PRO A 87 -8.51 -0.17 8.48
CA PRO A 87 -8.33 -0.12 7.03
C PRO A 87 -9.21 0.92 6.30
N ASP A 88 -9.83 1.86 7.03
CA ASP A 88 -10.77 2.83 6.44
C ASP A 88 -10.07 3.79 5.47
N THR A 89 -10.72 4.09 4.36
CA THR A 89 -10.25 4.99 3.29
C THR A 89 -11.23 6.13 3.03
N LEU A 90 -12.42 6.13 3.63
CA LEU A 90 -13.47 7.12 3.36
C LEU A 90 -13.04 8.55 3.70
N LEU A 91 -12.15 8.72 4.67
CA LEU A 91 -11.66 10.05 5.05
C LEU A 91 -10.90 10.74 3.89
N LEU A 92 -10.46 10.00 2.85
CA LEU A 92 -9.86 10.60 1.64
C LEU A 92 -10.82 11.58 0.94
N GLU A 93 -12.14 11.41 1.08
CA GLU A 93 -13.15 12.34 0.53
C GLU A 93 -13.08 13.74 1.14
N SER A 94 -12.43 13.88 2.30
CA SER A 94 -12.28 15.18 2.98
C SER A 94 -11.13 16.04 2.45
N LEU A 95 -10.27 15.48 1.60
CA LEU A 95 -9.08 16.15 1.09
C LEU A 95 -9.34 16.85 -0.25
N ASP A 96 -8.63 17.95 -0.48
CA ASP A 96 -8.63 18.65 -1.76
C ASP A 96 -8.13 17.76 -2.92
N ASP A 97 -8.68 17.98 -4.12
CA ASP A 97 -8.27 17.30 -5.35
C ASP A 97 -6.76 17.39 -5.63
N VAL A 98 -6.09 18.48 -5.22
CA VAL A 98 -4.63 18.63 -5.40
C VAL A 98 -3.82 17.64 -4.56
N ILE A 99 -4.41 17.12 -3.48
CA ILE A 99 -3.80 16.11 -2.59
C ILE A 99 -4.15 14.70 -3.08
N THR A 100 -5.37 14.49 -3.58
CA THR A 100 -5.89 13.18 -3.97
C THR A 100 -5.70 12.85 -5.44
N ASN A 101 -5.10 13.73 -6.25
CA ASN A 101 -4.87 13.49 -7.68
C ASN A 101 -3.82 12.40 -7.99
N ASP A 102 -3.03 11.99 -7.01
CA ASP A 102 -2.03 10.93 -7.12
C ASP A 102 -2.20 9.89 -5.98
N VAL A 103 -2.85 8.78 -6.33
CA VAL A 103 -3.06 7.64 -5.42
C VAL A 103 -1.75 7.01 -4.94
N ARG A 104 -0.69 7.02 -5.76
CA ARG A 104 0.61 6.44 -5.39
C ARG A 104 1.24 7.25 -4.26
N ARG A 105 1.20 8.58 -4.40
CA ARG A 105 1.73 9.50 -3.38
C ARG A 105 1.01 9.37 -2.06
N ILE A 106 -0.32 9.50 -2.04
CA ILE A 106 -1.06 9.47 -0.76
C ILE A 106 -0.99 8.09 -0.09
N SER A 107 -0.99 7.01 -0.88
CA SER A 107 -0.85 5.64 -0.34
C SER A 107 0.53 5.41 0.27
N ALA A 108 1.60 6.01 -0.28
CA ALA A 108 2.93 5.99 0.33
C ALA A 108 2.96 6.79 1.65
N TYR A 109 2.34 7.98 1.70
CA TYR A 109 2.22 8.72 2.96
C TYR A 109 1.47 7.90 4.02
N LEU A 110 0.33 7.32 3.66
CA LEU A 110 -0.41 6.45 4.56
C LEU A 110 0.45 5.27 5.03
N HIS A 111 1.18 4.64 4.11
CA HIS A 111 2.07 3.53 4.43
C HIS A 111 3.13 3.91 5.46
N PHE A 112 3.94 4.94 5.21
CA PHE A 112 5.05 5.30 6.12
C PHE A 112 4.58 5.92 7.44
N THR A 113 3.41 6.57 7.47
CA THR A 113 2.88 7.21 8.68
C THR A 113 2.14 6.26 9.63
N SER A 114 1.67 5.11 9.11
CA SER A 114 0.88 4.14 9.87
C SER A 114 1.47 2.73 9.92
N HIS A 115 2.39 2.42 9.01
CA HIS A 115 2.95 1.09 8.75
C HIS A 115 1.90 0.02 8.38
N THR A 116 0.67 0.41 8.02
CA THR A 116 -0.43 -0.55 7.77
C THR A 116 -1.06 -0.45 6.39
N TYR A 117 -1.09 0.72 5.76
CA TYR A 117 -1.68 0.86 4.42
C TYR A 117 -0.75 0.30 3.34
N THR A 118 -1.32 -0.20 2.25
CA THR A 118 -0.56 -0.66 1.07
C THR A 118 -0.27 0.49 0.13
N ILE A 119 0.91 0.47 -0.48
CA ILE A 119 1.28 1.45 -1.50
C ILE A 119 0.57 1.07 -2.81
N TRP A 120 0.03 2.02 -3.55
CA TRP A 120 -0.61 1.72 -4.84
C TRP A 120 0.44 1.47 -5.92
N ASP A 121 0.37 0.30 -6.57
CA ASP A 121 1.21 -0.05 -7.70
C ASP A 121 0.50 -1.04 -8.67
N GLN A 122 0.96 -1.06 -9.92
CA GLN A 122 0.33 -1.84 -10.98
C GLN A 122 0.71 -3.33 -10.96
N ASP A 123 1.88 -3.66 -10.41
CA ASP A 123 2.34 -5.05 -10.29
C ASP A 123 1.46 -5.80 -9.28
N THR A 124 1.17 -5.18 -8.13
CA THR A 124 0.25 -5.71 -7.13
C THR A 124 -1.16 -5.85 -7.70
N ARG A 125 -1.69 -4.86 -8.42
CA ARG A 125 -2.99 -4.99 -9.10
C ARG A 125 -3.03 -6.18 -10.06
N SER A 126 -1.95 -6.36 -10.83
CA SER A 126 -1.82 -7.50 -11.75
C SER A 126 -1.78 -8.84 -11.00
N GLY A 127 -1.10 -8.88 -9.86
CA GLY A 127 -1.07 -10.04 -8.96
C GLY A 127 -2.45 -10.35 -8.36
N LEU A 128 -3.15 -9.34 -7.85
CA LEU A 128 -4.52 -9.47 -7.34
C LEU A 128 -5.45 -10.03 -8.40
N LYS A 129 -5.32 -9.57 -9.65
CA LYS A 129 -6.11 -10.08 -10.78
C LYS A 129 -5.88 -11.56 -11.05
N LYS A 130 -4.63 -12.04 -10.97
CA LYS A 130 -4.29 -13.47 -11.08
C LYS A 130 -4.87 -14.30 -9.93
N LEU A 131 -5.01 -13.70 -8.76
CA LEU A 131 -5.64 -14.32 -7.59
C LEU A 131 -7.18 -14.24 -7.61
N GLY A 132 -7.78 -13.71 -8.68
CA GLY A 132 -9.23 -13.62 -8.86
C GLY A 132 -9.86 -12.29 -8.43
N PHE A 133 -9.07 -11.28 -8.10
CA PHE A 133 -9.55 -9.97 -7.66
C PHE A 133 -9.25 -8.88 -8.70
N ASP A 134 -10.26 -8.48 -9.47
CA ASP A 134 -10.11 -7.40 -10.45
C ASP A 134 -10.42 -6.04 -9.82
N ILE A 135 -9.38 -5.33 -9.40
CA ILE A 135 -9.48 -3.96 -8.86
C ILE A 135 -9.39 -2.98 -10.01
N PRO A 136 -10.33 -2.03 -10.20
CA PRO A 136 -10.23 -0.99 -11.23
C PRO A 136 -8.95 -0.16 -11.15
N ASP A 137 -8.50 0.38 -12.28
CA ASP A 137 -7.35 1.29 -12.29
C ASP A 137 -7.79 2.71 -11.91
N THR A 138 -6.89 3.48 -11.31
CA THR A 138 -7.12 4.88 -10.99
C THR A 138 -5.81 5.64 -10.85
N THR A 139 -5.84 6.92 -11.20
CA THR A 139 -4.79 7.89 -10.87
C THR A 139 -5.11 8.65 -9.59
N LYS A 140 -6.39 8.93 -9.34
CA LYS A 140 -6.86 9.61 -8.13
C LYS A 140 -7.03 8.62 -6.98
N ALA A 141 -6.83 9.11 -5.76
CA ALA A 141 -7.06 8.39 -4.52
C ALA A 141 -8.55 8.28 -4.19
N ASP A 142 -9.29 7.60 -5.06
CA ASP A 142 -10.70 7.30 -4.84
C ASP A 142 -10.81 6.34 -3.63
N PRO A 143 -11.61 6.70 -2.61
CA PRO A 143 -11.69 5.93 -1.36
C PRO A 143 -12.24 4.52 -1.59
N PHE A 144 -13.09 4.31 -2.58
CA PHE A 144 -13.70 3.01 -2.85
C PHE A 144 -12.75 2.11 -3.64
N ILE A 145 -12.07 2.64 -4.65
CA ILE A 145 -11.09 1.88 -5.43
C ILE A 145 -9.86 1.56 -4.58
N TYR A 146 -9.29 2.57 -3.90
CA TYR A 146 -8.15 2.35 -3.01
C TYR A 146 -8.54 1.49 -1.80
N GLY A 147 -9.74 1.68 -1.25
CA GLY A 147 -10.27 0.84 -0.18
C GLY A 147 -10.45 -0.62 -0.59
N ALA A 148 -10.91 -0.89 -1.83
CA ALA A 148 -10.98 -2.25 -2.36
C ALA A 148 -9.57 -2.87 -2.49
N TYR A 149 -8.59 -2.10 -2.97
CA TYR A 149 -7.20 -2.55 -3.05
C TYR A 149 -6.60 -2.90 -1.69
N VAL A 150 -6.72 -2.01 -0.70
CA VAL A 150 -6.23 -2.23 0.67
C VAL A 150 -6.96 -3.42 1.31
N GLY A 151 -8.29 -3.45 1.21
CA GLY A 151 -9.14 -4.48 1.81
C GLY A 151 -8.93 -5.87 1.20
N THR A 152 -8.65 -5.97 -0.10
CA THR A 152 -8.32 -7.26 -0.73
C THR A 152 -6.98 -7.80 -0.25
N ILE A 153 -5.97 -6.95 -0.09
CA ILE A 153 -4.67 -7.40 0.45
C ILE A 153 -4.82 -7.83 1.91
N GLU A 154 -5.66 -7.13 2.68
CA GLU A 154 -5.99 -7.54 4.05
C GLU A 154 -6.68 -8.91 4.11
N LEU A 155 -7.66 -9.13 3.24
CA LEU A 155 -8.33 -10.42 3.12
C LEU A 155 -7.35 -11.55 2.78
N ILE A 156 -6.42 -11.33 1.85
CA ILE A 156 -5.41 -12.33 1.49
C ILE A 156 -4.51 -12.64 2.69
N LYS A 157 -4.10 -11.61 3.45
CA LYS A 157 -3.33 -11.77 4.68
C LYS A 157 -4.09 -12.57 5.74
N ASP A 158 -5.39 -12.32 5.91
CA ASP A 158 -6.25 -13.04 6.87
C ASP A 158 -6.47 -14.51 6.48
N LEU A 159 -6.42 -14.81 5.19
CA LEU A 159 -6.54 -16.17 4.66
C LEU A 159 -5.20 -16.94 4.61
N ALA A 160 -4.08 -16.24 4.83
CA ALA A 160 -2.76 -16.81 4.67
C ALA A 160 -2.44 -17.85 5.76
N PRO A 161 -1.88 -19.02 5.40
CA PRO A 161 -1.31 -19.95 6.36
C PRO A 161 -0.19 -19.29 7.20
N PHE A 162 0.02 -19.81 8.41
CA PHE A 162 1.06 -19.29 9.31
C PHE A 162 2.48 -19.33 8.69
N THR A 163 2.72 -20.25 7.74
CA THR A 163 3.98 -20.41 7.02
C THR A 163 4.34 -19.22 6.12
N CYS A 164 3.36 -18.37 5.78
CA CYS A 164 3.59 -17.17 4.99
C CYS A 164 4.15 -15.99 5.82
N PHE A 165 4.12 -16.08 7.16
CA PHE A 165 4.55 -14.98 8.04
C PHE A 165 6.03 -15.12 8.37
N LEU A 166 6.87 -14.41 7.61
CA LEU A 166 8.29 -14.32 7.87
C LEU A 166 8.58 -13.37 9.04
N GLU A 167 9.62 -13.68 9.80
CA GLU A 167 10.23 -12.73 10.73
C GLU A 167 11.10 -11.77 9.93
N HIS A 168 10.65 -10.53 9.80
CA HIS A 168 11.32 -9.48 9.04
C HIS A 168 10.99 -8.11 9.63
N ASP A 169 11.89 -7.14 9.44
CA ASP A 169 11.75 -5.76 9.93
C ASP A 169 10.74 -4.91 9.14
N VAL A 170 10.11 -5.47 8.11
CA VAL A 170 9.10 -4.76 7.32
C VAL A 170 7.69 -5.02 7.84
N PRO A 171 6.77 -4.05 7.68
CA PRO A 171 5.38 -4.28 8.06
C PRO A 171 4.79 -5.47 7.30
N ARG A 172 3.99 -6.30 7.98
CA ARG A 172 3.34 -7.47 7.36
C ARG A 172 2.54 -7.12 6.11
N GLN A 173 1.95 -5.93 6.08
CA GLN A 173 1.23 -5.47 4.90
C GLN A 173 2.15 -5.33 3.69
N ARG A 174 3.36 -4.79 3.88
CA ARG A 174 4.36 -4.67 2.82
C ARG A 174 4.81 -6.04 2.35
N LEU A 175 5.00 -6.99 3.27
CA LEU A 175 5.40 -8.36 2.92
C LEU A 175 4.41 -8.98 1.92
N PHE A 176 3.12 -8.97 2.24
CA PHE A 176 2.09 -9.51 1.34
C PHE A 176 1.98 -8.71 0.05
N GLN A 177 2.01 -7.37 0.13
CA GLN A 177 1.97 -6.53 -1.06
C GLN A 177 3.11 -6.87 -2.04
N ALA A 178 4.35 -6.91 -1.55
CA ALA A 178 5.54 -7.20 -2.35
C ALA A 178 5.49 -8.62 -2.97
N ALA A 179 5.04 -9.62 -2.20
CA ALA A 179 4.83 -10.96 -2.73
C ALA A 179 3.77 -11.00 -3.86
N ILE A 180 2.64 -10.30 -3.67
CA ILE A 180 1.58 -10.18 -4.69
C ILE A 180 2.11 -9.45 -5.93
N ALA A 181 2.88 -8.38 -5.74
CA ALA A 181 3.49 -7.63 -6.83
C ALA A 181 4.40 -8.52 -7.68
N GLN A 182 5.29 -9.28 -7.05
CA GLN A 182 6.15 -10.22 -7.77
C GLN A 182 5.36 -11.31 -8.49
N TYR A 183 4.30 -11.82 -7.87
CA TYR A 183 3.38 -12.77 -8.52
C TYR A 183 2.70 -12.17 -9.76
N GLY A 184 2.35 -10.88 -9.69
CA GLY A 184 1.81 -10.11 -10.81
C GLY A 184 2.77 -10.01 -11.99
N ARG A 185 4.06 -9.86 -11.73
CA ARG A 185 5.13 -9.73 -12.75
C ARG A 185 5.50 -11.04 -13.45
N GLU A 186 5.22 -12.18 -12.84
CA GLU A 186 5.50 -13.48 -13.46
C GLU A 186 4.66 -13.68 -14.74
N ALA A 187 5.14 -14.47 -15.69
CA ALA A 187 4.42 -14.71 -16.95
C ALA A 187 3.21 -15.63 -16.77
#